data_AF-A0AAE0YX64-F1
#
_entry.id   AF-A0AAE0YX64-F1
#
_cell.length_a   1.000
_cell.length_b   1.000
_cell.length_c   1.000
_cell.angle_alpha   90.00
_cell.angle_beta   90.00
_cell.angle_gamma   90.00
#
_symmetry.space_group_name_H-M   'P 1'
#
loop_
_entity.id
_entity.type
_entity.pdbx_description
1 polymer ?
#
loop_
_entity_poly.entity_id
_entity_poly.type
_entity_poly.pdbx_seq_one_letter_code
_entity_poly.pdbx_strand_id
1 'polypeptide(L)'
;MERPSVKQRYSYSWDLKRDDGTIASTDKEKAQVLNDFFQSVFTEEPDGELPKAPQFTFNSPLTNIDFKTEDIRKLLTKLKSGKAAGPDDIPTILLTETAEALALPISIIFRKSLDEGRVPNKNSTRGKHPLKTSKAEKDLGVIVDSQLNFKDHISQATTKASRILGVIRRSFDHLTDHTFVQLYKAPVRPILEYGHSVWQPALETVQ
;
A
#
# COMPACT_ATOMS: atom_id res chain seq x y z
N MET A 1 -40.45 17.98 31.77
CA MET A 1 -39.00 17.81 31.50
C MET A 1 -38.88 17.05 30.18
N GLU A 2 -38.94 17.78 29.07
CA GLU A 2 -38.90 17.21 27.71
C GLU A 2 -37.46 16.82 27.35
N ARG A 3 -37.29 15.65 26.74
CA ARG A 3 -36.00 15.21 26.20
C ARG A 3 -35.75 15.93 24.86
N PRO A 4 -34.57 16.52 24.62
CA PRO A 4 -34.30 17.19 23.35
C PRO A 4 -34.23 16.20 22.18
N SER A 5 -34.85 16.58 21.06
CA SER A 5 -34.78 15.90 19.77
C SER A 5 -33.36 15.53 19.35
N VAL A 6 -33.21 14.28 18.92
CA VAL A 6 -31.99 13.75 18.29
C VAL A 6 -31.67 14.56 17.04
N LYS A 7 -30.50 15.21 17.04
CA LYS A 7 -29.96 15.94 15.89
C LYS A 7 -29.83 15.00 14.68
N GLN A 8 -30.35 15.43 13.53
CA GLN A 8 -30.21 14.77 12.23
C GLN A 8 -28.77 14.31 11.99
N ARG A 9 -28.58 12.99 11.85
CA ARG A 9 -27.34 12.41 11.36
C ARG A 9 -27.14 12.88 9.91
N TYR A 10 -25.99 13.48 9.63
CA TYR A 10 -25.53 13.74 8.26
C TYR A 10 -25.56 12.42 7.48
N SER A 11 -26.47 12.33 6.50
CA SER A 11 -26.59 11.18 5.58
C SER A 11 -25.52 11.31 4.49
N TYR A 12 -24.28 10.94 4.80
CA TYR A 12 -23.32 10.58 3.76
C TYR A 12 -23.70 9.18 3.24
N SER A 13 -24.55 9.16 2.23
CA SER A 13 -24.88 7.96 1.46
C SER A 13 -23.70 7.68 0.52
N TRP A 14 -23.02 6.56 0.74
CA TRP A 14 -21.91 6.05 -0.10
C TRP A 14 -22.44 5.37 -1.37
N ASP A 15 -23.64 5.72 -1.80
CA ASP A 15 -24.31 5.02 -2.88
C ASP A 15 -23.80 5.54 -4.23
N LEU A 16 -23.47 4.61 -5.12
CA LEU A 16 -23.04 4.92 -6.48
C LEU A 16 -24.20 5.58 -7.22
N LYS A 17 -24.03 6.84 -7.59
CA LYS A 17 -25.00 7.60 -8.37
C LYS A 17 -24.72 7.43 -9.85
N ARG A 18 -25.78 7.27 -10.61
CA ARG A 18 -25.78 7.36 -12.07
C ARG A 18 -25.78 8.84 -12.48
N ASP A 19 -25.52 9.08 -13.77
CA ASP A 19 -25.53 10.42 -14.36
C ASP A 19 -26.92 11.08 -14.34
N ASP A 20 -27.98 10.26 -14.28
CA ASP A 20 -29.38 10.72 -14.11
C ASP A 20 -29.73 11.12 -12.66
N GLY A 21 -28.77 11.03 -11.74
CA GLY A 21 -28.93 11.33 -10.32
C GLY A 21 -29.58 10.20 -9.50
N THR A 22 -29.97 9.09 -10.12
CA THR A 22 -30.50 7.91 -9.42
C THR A 22 -29.38 7.08 -8.79
N ILE A 23 -29.75 6.30 -7.77
CA ILE A 23 -28.81 5.45 -7.03
C ILE A 23 -28.82 4.04 -7.61
N ALA A 24 -27.63 3.51 -7.90
CA ALA A 24 -27.43 2.11 -8.26
C ALA A 24 -27.63 1.22 -7.02
N SER A 25 -28.63 0.33 -7.07
CA SER A 25 -29.08 -0.43 -5.90
C SER A 25 -28.60 -1.87 -5.92
N THR A 26 -28.55 -2.49 -7.10
CA THR A 26 -28.10 -3.87 -7.30
C THR A 26 -26.63 -3.94 -7.72
N ASP A 27 -25.98 -5.08 -7.46
CA ASP A 27 -24.56 -5.26 -7.80
C ASP A 27 -24.30 -5.13 -9.31
N LYS A 28 -25.25 -5.60 -10.14
CA LYS A 28 -25.21 -5.43 -11.59
C LYS A 28 -25.23 -3.96 -12.00
N GLU A 29 -26.12 -3.18 -11.40
CA GLU A 29 -26.21 -1.74 -11.68
C GLU A 29 -24.95 -1.00 -11.26
N LYS A 30 -24.39 -1.34 -10.08
CA LYS A 30 -23.14 -0.74 -9.60
C LYS A 30 -21.95 -1.08 -10.50
N ALA A 31 -21.86 -2.33 -10.94
CA ALA A 31 -20.83 -2.77 -11.89
C ALA A 31 -20.96 -2.03 -13.23
N GLN A 32 -22.18 -1.83 -13.70
CA GLN A 32 -22.45 -1.08 -14.93
C GLN A 32 -22.00 0.38 -14.81
N VAL A 33 -22.39 1.07 -13.72
CA VAL A 33 -21.99 2.47 -13.48
C VAL A 33 -20.47 2.63 -13.42
N LEU A 34 -19.78 1.69 -12.78
CA LEU A 34 -18.32 1.70 -12.75
C LEU A 34 -17.73 1.45 -14.13
N ASN A 35 -18.25 0.45 -14.86
CA ASN A 35 -17.77 0.14 -16.21
C ASN A 35 -17.94 1.31 -17.17
N ASP A 36 -19.11 1.96 -17.14
CA ASP A 36 -19.42 3.10 -18.01
C ASP A 36 -18.50 4.30 -17.69
N PHE A 37 -18.28 4.57 -16.39
CA PHE A 37 -17.32 5.59 -15.96
C PHE A 37 -15.90 5.27 -16.42
N PHE A 38 -15.42 4.04 -16.20
CA PHE A 38 -14.07 3.64 -16.59
C PHE A 38 -13.89 3.72 -18.11
N GLN A 39 -14.86 3.22 -18.89
CA GLN A 39 -14.83 3.36 -20.35
C GLN A 39 -14.73 4.83 -20.78
N SER A 40 -15.45 5.75 -20.15
CA SER A 40 -15.41 7.18 -20.51
C SER A 40 -14.06 7.85 -20.27
N VAL A 41 -13.25 7.32 -19.34
CA VAL A 41 -11.92 7.88 -19.00
C VAL A 41 -10.77 7.11 -19.67
N PHE A 42 -11.05 5.97 -20.29
CA PHE A 42 -10.06 5.30 -21.13
C PHE A 42 -9.83 6.11 -22.40
N THR A 43 -8.56 6.28 -22.75
CA THR A 43 -8.18 6.90 -24.02
C THR A 43 -8.35 5.85 -25.11
N GLU A 44 -9.11 6.16 -26.17
CA GLU A 44 -9.17 5.31 -27.36
C GLU A 44 -7.80 5.41 -28.07
N GLU A 45 -6.94 4.42 -27.84
CA GLU A 45 -5.69 4.30 -28.56
C GLU A 45 -5.99 3.78 -29.98
N PRO A 46 -5.47 4.44 -31.03
CA PRO A 46 -5.67 3.96 -32.40
C PRO A 46 -5.04 2.57 -32.57
N ASP A 47 -5.77 1.63 -33.16
CA ASP A 47 -5.23 0.34 -33.58
C ASP A 47 -4.17 0.57 -34.67
N GLY A 48 -2.89 0.58 -34.27
CA GLY A 48 -1.77 0.91 -35.13
C GLY A 48 -0.41 0.58 -34.51
N GLU A 49 0.66 0.98 -35.19
CA GLU A 49 2.02 0.83 -34.66
C GLU A 49 2.18 1.67 -33.39
N LEU A 50 2.73 1.07 -32.33
CA LEU A 50 3.14 1.78 -31.12
C LEU A 50 3.92 3.05 -31.49
N PRO A 51 3.68 4.19 -30.83
CA PRO A 51 4.46 5.39 -31.07
C PRO A 51 5.93 5.05 -30.88
N LYS A 52 6.75 5.35 -31.90
CA LYS A 52 8.20 5.15 -31.81
C LYS A 52 8.68 5.94 -30.62
N ALA A 53 9.28 5.25 -29.64
CA ALA A 53 9.82 5.88 -28.46
C ALA A 53 10.68 7.07 -28.87
N PRO A 54 10.53 8.24 -28.23
CA PRO A 54 11.36 9.40 -28.54
C PRO A 54 12.82 8.97 -28.42
N GLN A 55 13.54 9.03 -29.54
CA GLN A 55 14.97 8.82 -29.53
C GLN A 55 15.59 10.07 -28.93
N PHE A 56 15.93 10.01 -27.64
CA PHE A 56 16.69 11.05 -26.99
C PHE A 56 18.11 11.03 -27.52
N THR A 57 18.38 11.83 -28.56
CA THR A 57 19.74 12.17 -28.95
C THR A 57 20.24 13.24 -27.98
N PHE A 58 21.03 12.82 -26.99
CA PHE A 58 21.72 13.76 -26.13
C PHE A 58 22.85 14.43 -26.94
N ASN A 59 22.52 15.57 -27.57
CA ASN A 59 23.46 16.32 -28.43
C ASN A 59 24.58 17.02 -27.64
N SER A 60 24.52 16.96 -26.31
CA SER A 60 25.58 17.43 -25.43
C SER A 60 26.00 16.29 -24.50
N PRO A 61 27.31 16.05 -24.32
CA PRO A 61 27.77 15.18 -23.25
C PRO A 61 27.26 15.71 -21.91
N LEU A 62 26.98 14.81 -20.97
CA LEU A 62 26.60 15.19 -19.61
C LEU A 62 27.75 16.04 -19.03
N THR A 63 27.53 17.33 -18.87
CA THR A 63 28.48 18.21 -18.18
C THR A 63 28.43 17.94 -16.68
N ASN A 64 29.47 18.34 -15.95
CA ASN A 64 29.50 18.14 -14.51
C ASN A 64 28.24 18.75 -13.86
N ILE A 65 27.55 17.97 -13.03
CA ILE A 65 26.33 18.40 -12.33
C ILE A 65 26.76 19.11 -11.06
N ASP A 66 26.39 20.39 -10.89
CA ASP A 66 26.67 21.11 -9.65
C ASP A 66 25.60 20.83 -8.57
N PHE A 67 26.01 20.20 -7.46
CA PHE A 67 25.14 19.95 -6.31
C PHE A 67 25.20 21.14 -5.33
N LYS A 68 24.43 22.19 -5.58
CA LYS A 68 24.37 23.36 -4.68
C LYS A 68 23.52 23.04 -3.45
N THR A 69 23.98 23.51 -2.29
CA THR A 69 23.31 23.32 -1.00
C THR A 69 21.90 23.91 -1.01
N GLU A 70 21.71 25.06 -1.65
CA GLU A 70 20.42 25.76 -1.74
C GLU A 70 19.39 24.95 -2.53
N ASP A 71 19.83 24.28 -3.59
CA ASP A 71 18.96 23.48 -4.44
C ASP A 71 18.55 22.19 -3.75
N ILE A 72 19.49 21.54 -3.05
CA ILE A 72 19.19 20.36 -2.22
C ILE A 72 18.22 20.72 -1.10
N ARG A 73 18.42 21.85 -0.43
CA ARG A 73 17.49 22.34 0.59
C ARG A 73 16.09 22.54 0.01
N LYS A 74 15.96 23.22 -1.14
CA LYS A 74 14.66 23.41 -1.81
C LYS A 74 14.01 22.08 -2.18
N LEU A 75 14.79 21.09 -2.59
CA LEU A 75 14.29 19.75 -2.90
C LEU A 75 13.78 19.05 -1.62
N LEU A 76 14.53 19.10 -0.52
CA LEU A 76 14.15 18.51 0.76
C LEU A 76 12.88 19.16 1.34
N THR A 77 12.75 20.48 1.29
CA THR A 77 11.56 21.18 1.80
C THR A 77 10.32 21.01 0.92
N LYS A 78 10.50 20.69 -0.37
CA LYS A 78 9.41 20.37 -1.30
C LYS A 78 8.87 18.94 -1.13
N LEU A 79 9.53 18.09 -0.34
CA LEU A 79 9.05 16.74 -0.06
C LEU A 79 7.74 16.76 0.72
N LYS A 80 6.82 15.85 0.38
CA LYS A 80 5.51 15.75 1.03
C LYS A 80 5.66 15.07 2.39
N SER A 81 5.53 15.83 3.48
CA SER A 81 5.72 15.37 4.87
C SER A 81 4.77 14.26 5.35
N GLY A 82 3.63 14.05 4.67
CA GLY A 82 2.64 13.01 4.98
C GLY A 82 2.81 11.69 4.20
N LYS A 83 3.98 11.41 3.63
CA LYS A 83 4.25 10.18 2.89
C LYS A 83 4.81 9.09 3.80
N ALA A 84 4.53 7.84 3.43
CA ALA A 84 5.11 6.67 4.10
C ALA A 84 6.64 6.75 4.06
N ALA A 85 7.29 6.29 5.12
CA ALA A 85 8.73 6.23 5.18
C ALA A 85 9.28 5.41 4.01
N GLY A 86 10.45 5.82 3.52
CA GLY A 86 11.13 5.09 2.47
C GLY A 86 11.59 3.71 2.96
N PRO A 87 12.26 2.92 2.09
CA PRO A 87 12.91 1.67 2.49
C PRO A 87 14.04 1.85 3.53
N ASP A 88 14.35 3.08 3.89
CA ASP A 88 15.26 3.50 4.96
C ASP A 88 14.55 3.75 6.30
N ASP A 89 13.23 3.64 6.36
CA ASP A 89 12.37 3.91 7.53
C ASP A 89 12.53 5.34 8.09
N ILE A 90 13.03 6.27 7.27
CA ILE A 90 13.15 7.69 7.65
C ILE A 90 11.85 8.40 7.27
N PRO A 91 11.08 8.90 8.24
CA PRO A 91 9.87 9.65 7.92
C PRO A 91 10.23 10.96 7.23
N THR A 92 9.50 11.29 6.16
CA THR A 92 9.77 12.46 5.32
C THR A 92 9.77 13.78 6.10
N ILE A 93 9.01 13.84 7.20
CA ILE A 93 9.01 15.00 8.12
C ILE A 93 10.40 15.28 8.72
N LEU A 94 11.19 14.26 9.05
CA LEU A 94 12.54 14.49 9.58
C LEU A 94 13.44 15.11 8.52
N LEU A 95 13.32 14.67 7.26
CA LEU A 95 14.08 15.23 6.15
C LEU A 95 13.67 16.67 5.83
N THR A 96 12.39 17.02 5.96
CA THR A 96 11.91 18.39 5.74
C THR A 96 12.32 19.33 6.87
N GLU A 97 12.19 18.89 8.13
CA GLU A 97 12.52 19.70 9.31
C GLU A 97 14.05 19.90 9.45
N THR A 98 14.85 18.88 9.11
CA THR A 98 16.32 18.96 9.20
C THR A 98 16.99 19.36 7.89
N ALA A 99 16.21 19.83 6.91
CA ALA A 99 16.71 20.19 5.57
C ALA A 99 17.87 21.19 5.61
N GLU A 100 17.81 22.18 6.52
CA GLU A 100 18.88 23.19 6.68
C GLU A 100 20.21 22.57 7.12
N ALA A 101 20.16 21.61 8.06
CA ALA A 101 21.34 20.94 8.57
C ALA A 101 21.87 19.84 7.62
N LEU A 102 20.97 19.18 6.88
CA LEU A 102 21.31 18.06 6.00
C LEU A 102 21.74 18.48 4.59
N ALA A 103 21.39 19.69 4.13
CA ALA A 103 21.68 20.11 2.76
C ALA A 103 23.17 20.08 2.41
N LEU A 104 24.04 20.53 3.33
CA LEU A 104 25.49 20.55 3.14
C LEU A 104 26.12 19.14 3.12
N PRO A 105 25.88 18.25 4.10
CA PRO A 105 26.44 16.90 4.02
C PRO A 105 25.92 16.12 2.80
N ILE A 106 24.66 16.33 2.41
CA ILE A 106 24.08 15.67 1.22
C ILE A 106 24.73 16.17 -0.07
N SER A 107 25.02 17.47 -0.20
CA SER A 107 25.71 18.01 -1.40
C SER A 107 27.10 17.41 -1.56
N ILE A 108 27.85 17.28 -0.47
CA ILE A 108 29.17 16.64 -0.44
C ILE A 108 29.07 15.17 -0.83
N ILE A 109 28.09 14.43 -0.31
CA ILE A 109 27.89 13.01 -0.63
C ILE A 109 27.58 12.82 -2.12
N PHE A 110 26.66 13.60 -2.69
CA PHE A 110 26.32 13.48 -4.11
C PHE A 110 27.47 13.88 -5.02
N ARG A 111 28.19 14.95 -4.67
CA ARG A 111 29.40 15.37 -5.38
C ARG A 111 30.44 14.25 -5.40
N LYS A 112 30.75 13.70 -4.23
CA LYS A 112 31.71 12.60 -4.08
C LYS A 112 31.25 11.32 -4.81
N SER A 113 29.95 11.01 -4.76
CA SER A 113 29.37 9.86 -5.46
C SER A 113 29.51 9.98 -6.98
N LEU A 114 29.31 11.19 -7.51
CA LEU A 114 29.45 11.47 -8.94
C LEU A 114 30.93 11.47 -9.38
N ASP A 115 31.83 12.00 -8.55
CA ASP A 115 33.28 12.03 -8.82
C ASP A 115 33.91 10.63 -8.78
N GLU A 116 33.48 9.78 -7.83
CA GLU A 116 34.00 8.42 -7.67
C GLU A 116 33.27 7.38 -8.55
N GLY A 117 32.15 7.76 -9.16
CA GLY A 117 31.28 6.85 -9.92
C GLY A 117 30.70 5.71 -9.04
N ARG A 118 30.57 5.95 -7.73
CA ARG A 118 30.11 4.94 -6.75
C ARG A 118 28.97 5.50 -5.93
N VAL A 119 27.85 4.79 -5.90
CA VAL A 119 26.76 5.08 -4.95
C VAL A 119 27.11 4.52 -3.57
N PRO A 120 26.66 5.14 -2.47
CA PRO A 120 26.81 4.56 -1.14
C PRO A 120 26.19 3.16 -1.13
N ASN A 121 27.03 2.14 -0.97
CA ASN A 121 26.59 0.75 -0.97
C ASN A 121 25.67 0.51 0.24
N LYS A 122 24.45 -0.04 0.03
CA LYS A 122 23.48 -0.38 1.09
C LYS A 122 24.05 -1.32 2.17
N ASN A 123 25.21 -1.91 1.89
CA ASN A 123 25.96 -2.88 2.66
C ASN A 123 27.19 -2.30 3.38
N SER A 124 27.43 -0.98 3.35
CA SER A 124 28.46 -0.34 4.19
C SER A 124 27.98 -0.21 5.64
N THR A 125 27.85 -1.35 6.32
CA THR A 125 27.67 -1.46 7.76
C THR A 125 29.00 -1.12 8.46
N ARG A 126 29.35 0.17 8.53
CA ARG A 126 30.25 0.69 9.59
C ARG A 126 29.51 0.99 10.90
N GLY A 127 28.25 0.57 11.01
CA GLY A 127 27.56 0.34 12.28
C GLY A 127 27.43 -1.16 12.51
N LYS A 128 28.13 -1.68 13.51
CA LYS A 128 28.06 -3.08 13.94
C LYS A 128 26.67 -3.40 14.53
N HIS A 129 25.70 -3.73 13.68
CA HIS A 129 24.61 -4.61 14.07
C HIS A 129 24.44 -5.61 12.94
N PRO A 130 24.93 -6.86 13.08
CA PRO A 130 24.56 -7.90 12.14
C PRO A 130 23.04 -7.96 12.10
N LEU A 131 22.46 -7.69 10.92
CA LEU A 131 21.03 -7.84 10.70
C LEU A 131 20.69 -9.27 11.12
N LYS A 132 19.83 -9.39 12.14
CA LYS A 132 19.45 -10.67 12.70
C LYS A 132 18.77 -11.42 11.58
N THR A 133 19.43 -12.43 11.03
CA THR A 133 18.82 -13.32 10.04
C THR A 133 17.65 -14.02 10.73
N SER A 134 16.44 -13.55 10.44
CA SER A 134 15.23 -14.17 10.95
C SER A 134 14.85 -15.34 10.05
N LYS A 135 14.43 -16.45 10.65
CA LYS A 135 13.96 -17.62 9.91
C LYS A 135 12.58 -17.38 9.27
N ALA A 136 11.85 -16.37 9.77
CA ALA A 136 10.58 -15.93 9.24
C ALA A 136 10.40 -14.42 9.45
N GLU A 137 9.87 -13.73 8.45
CA GLU A 137 9.62 -12.30 8.46
C GLU A 137 8.11 -12.05 8.40
N LYS A 138 7.64 -11.03 9.11
CA LYS A 138 6.23 -10.67 9.09
C LYS A 138 6.08 -9.38 8.31
N ASP A 139 5.48 -9.47 7.13
CA ASP A 139 5.22 -8.31 6.28
C ASP A 139 3.72 -8.19 5.99
N LEU A 140 3.18 -6.98 6.15
CA LEU A 140 1.74 -6.67 6.03
C LEU A 140 0.81 -7.62 6.80
N GLY A 141 1.29 -8.26 7.88
CA GLY A 141 0.51 -9.23 8.65
C GLY A 141 0.61 -10.70 8.17
N VAL A 142 1.29 -10.95 7.06
CA VAL A 142 1.62 -12.27 6.53
C VAL A 142 2.99 -12.69 7.05
N ILE A 143 3.10 -13.92 7.56
CA ILE A 143 4.39 -14.46 8.00
C ILE A 143 4.95 -15.31 6.86
N VAL A 144 6.14 -14.96 6.40
CA VAL A 144 6.85 -15.64 5.32
C VAL A 144 8.12 -16.24 5.90
N ASP A 145 8.25 -17.55 5.83
CA ASP A 145 9.49 -18.21 6.24
C ASP A 145 10.56 -18.13 5.14
N SER A 146 11.82 -18.37 5.52
CA SER A 146 12.97 -18.36 4.59
C SER A 146 12.90 -19.42 3.48
N GLN A 147 11.91 -20.31 3.50
CA GLN A 147 11.66 -21.36 2.51
C GLN A 147 10.32 -21.16 1.78
N LEU A 148 9.67 -19.99 1.94
CA LEU A 148 8.33 -19.66 1.39
C LEU A 148 7.23 -20.65 1.81
N ASN A 149 7.37 -21.28 2.97
CA ASN A 149 6.36 -22.15 3.55
C ASN A 149 5.46 -21.37 4.52
N PHE A 150 4.15 -21.47 4.28
CA PHE A 150 3.14 -20.70 5.00
C PHE A 150 2.44 -21.50 6.11
N LYS A 151 2.88 -22.73 6.44
CA LYS A 151 2.24 -23.59 7.46
C LYS A 151 2.05 -22.88 8.81
N ASP A 152 3.08 -22.18 9.28
CA ASP A 152 3.03 -21.44 10.55
C ASP A 152 2.07 -20.25 10.48
N HIS A 153 2.04 -19.56 9.33
CA HIS A 153 1.11 -18.46 9.10
C HIS A 153 -0.34 -18.96 9.09
N ILE A 154 -0.62 -20.03 8.33
CA ILE A 154 -1.93 -20.69 8.25
C ILE A 154 -2.39 -21.13 9.64
N SER A 155 -1.53 -21.81 10.40
CA SER A 155 -1.84 -22.27 11.75
C SER A 155 -2.23 -21.12 12.69
N GLN A 156 -1.50 -19.99 12.63
CA GLN A 156 -1.83 -18.80 13.43
C GLN A 156 -3.14 -18.15 12.99
N ALA A 157 -3.39 -18.03 11.69
CA ALA A 157 -4.64 -17.49 11.16
C ALA A 157 -5.86 -18.36 11.54
N THR A 158 -5.75 -19.68 11.38
CA THR A 158 -6.78 -20.64 11.79
C THR A 158 -7.03 -20.59 13.29
N THR A 159 -5.99 -20.48 14.12
CA THR A 159 -6.13 -20.34 15.57
C THR A 159 -6.86 -19.05 15.93
N LYS A 160 -6.50 -17.93 15.30
CA LYS A 160 -7.17 -16.63 15.53
C LYS A 160 -8.63 -16.67 15.11
N ALA A 161 -8.93 -17.22 13.94
CA ALA A 161 -10.29 -17.43 13.44
C ALA A 161 -11.12 -18.30 14.40
N SER A 162 -10.55 -19.41 14.86
CA SER A 162 -11.20 -20.35 15.80
C SER A 162 -11.49 -19.70 17.15
N ARG A 163 -10.60 -18.84 17.65
CA ARG A 163 -10.83 -18.08 18.89
C ARG A 163 -12.03 -17.14 18.77
N ILE A 164 -12.14 -16.41 17.66
CA ILE A 164 -13.27 -15.50 17.40
C ILE A 164 -14.56 -16.29 17.25
N LEU A 165 -14.52 -17.42 16.53
CA LEU A 165 -15.66 -18.33 16.43
C LEU A 165 -16.10 -18.83 17.82
N GLY A 166 -15.15 -19.16 18.68
CA GLY A 166 -15.43 -19.52 20.07
C GLY A 166 -16.07 -18.39 20.89
N VAL A 167 -15.66 -17.14 20.68
CA VAL A 167 -16.30 -15.97 21.31
C VAL A 167 -17.74 -15.84 20.84
N ILE A 168 -17.99 -15.89 19.52
CA ILE A 168 -19.35 -15.83 18.95
C ILE A 168 -20.24 -16.92 19.57
N ARG A 169 -19.76 -18.17 19.65
CA ARG A 169 -20.55 -19.27 20.21
C ARG A 169 -20.85 -19.13 21.71
N ARG A 170 -20.04 -18.38 22.46
CA ARG A 170 -20.24 -18.17 23.91
C ARG A 170 -21.00 -16.89 24.24
N SER A 171 -21.00 -15.90 23.34
CA SER A 171 -21.61 -14.59 23.58
C SER A 171 -23.10 -14.53 23.21
N PHE A 172 -23.61 -15.53 22.49
CA PHE A 172 -25.00 -15.58 22.05
C PHE A 172 -25.65 -16.90 22.47
N ASP A 173 -26.66 -16.82 23.34
CA ASP A 173 -27.38 -18.01 23.82
C ASP A 173 -28.24 -18.64 22.71
N HIS A 174 -28.72 -17.82 21.75
CA HIS A 174 -29.51 -18.27 20.61
C HIS A 174 -28.94 -17.70 19.30
N LEU A 175 -28.33 -18.58 18.51
CA LEU A 175 -27.82 -18.28 17.17
C LEU A 175 -28.72 -18.95 16.14
N THR A 176 -29.35 -18.16 15.28
CA THR A 176 -30.05 -18.66 14.09
C THR A 176 -29.06 -18.82 12.93
N ASP A 177 -29.34 -19.68 11.95
CA ASP A 177 -28.45 -19.87 10.80
C ASP A 177 -28.08 -18.56 10.09
N HIS A 178 -29.07 -17.67 9.92
CA HIS A 178 -28.86 -16.36 9.31
C HIS A 178 -27.91 -15.48 10.12
N THR A 179 -28.11 -15.38 11.43
CA THR A 179 -27.27 -14.54 12.31
C THR A 179 -25.88 -15.14 12.49
N PHE A 180 -25.76 -16.46 12.56
CA PHE A 180 -24.48 -17.15 12.57
C PHE A 180 -23.68 -16.89 11.29
N VAL A 181 -24.31 -16.97 10.12
CA VAL A 181 -23.64 -16.67 8.83
C VAL A 181 -23.15 -15.22 8.78
N GLN A 182 -23.95 -14.25 9.27
CA GLN A 182 -23.53 -12.85 9.35
C GLN A 182 -22.35 -12.67 10.32
N LEU A 183 -22.44 -13.25 11.51
CA LEU A 183 -21.41 -13.20 12.54
C LEU A 183 -20.16 -14.00 12.18
N TYR A 184 -20.24 -14.94 11.25
CA TYR A 184 -19.08 -15.65 10.72
C TYR A 184 -18.40 -14.84 9.60
N LYS A 185 -19.19 -14.32 8.65
CA LYS A 185 -18.68 -13.57 7.49
C LYS A 185 -18.05 -12.22 7.88
N ALA A 186 -18.52 -11.56 8.92
CA ALA A 186 -18.01 -10.24 9.28
C ALA A 186 -16.61 -10.27 9.96
N PRO A 187 -16.34 -11.14 10.96
CA PRO A 187 -15.06 -11.13 11.67
C PRO A 187 -14.18 -12.37 11.45
N VAL A 188 -14.73 -13.54 11.10
CA VAL A 188 -13.95 -14.78 10.93
C VAL A 188 -13.41 -14.91 9.50
N ARG A 189 -14.28 -14.68 8.51
CA ARG A 189 -13.94 -14.79 7.08
C ARG A 189 -12.78 -13.89 6.64
N PRO A 190 -12.69 -12.59 7.03
CA PRO A 190 -11.58 -11.75 6.61
C PRO A 190 -10.22 -12.24 7.11
N ILE A 191 -10.15 -12.92 8.26
CA ILE A 191 -8.89 -13.45 8.81
C ILE A 191 -8.35 -14.60 7.97
N LEU A 192 -9.24 -15.37 7.34
CA LEU A 192 -8.90 -16.51 6.49
C LEU A 192 -8.69 -16.11 5.03
N GLU A 193 -9.38 -15.06 4.56
CA GLU A 193 -9.27 -14.58 3.17
C GLU A 193 -8.16 -13.55 2.96
N TYR A 194 -7.75 -12.85 4.02
CA TYR A 194 -6.65 -11.89 3.94
C TYR A 194 -5.35 -12.60 3.54
N GLY A 195 -4.71 -12.09 2.49
CA GLY A 195 -3.46 -12.66 1.98
C GLY A 195 -3.62 -13.96 1.18
N HIS A 196 -4.85 -14.38 0.83
CA HIS A 196 -5.12 -15.58 0.01
C HIS A 196 -4.27 -15.69 -1.27
N SER A 197 -4.11 -14.59 -2.00
CA SER A 197 -3.27 -14.55 -3.21
C SER A 197 -1.77 -14.81 -2.96
N VAL A 198 -1.29 -14.66 -1.72
CA VAL A 198 0.12 -14.77 -1.35
C VAL A 198 0.49 -16.19 -0.92
N TRP A 199 -0.33 -16.82 -0.07
CA TRP A 199 -0.08 -18.15 0.51
C TRP A 199 -0.81 -19.32 -0.18
N GLN A 200 -1.71 -19.03 -1.13
CA GLN A 200 -2.35 -20.03 -1.99
C GLN A 200 -2.20 -19.60 -3.45
N PRO A 201 -0.99 -19.73 -4.04
CA PRO A 201 -0.83 -19.55 -5.47
C PRO A 201 -1.78 -20.54 -6.16
N ALA A 202 -2.58 -20.04 -7.11
CA ALA A 202 -3.50 -20.86 -7.86
C ALA A 202 -2.77 -22.11 -8.36
N LEU A 203 -3.29 -23.29 -8.05
CA LEU A 203 -2.90 -24.51 -8.76
C LEU A 203 -3.49 -24.38 -10.17
N GLU A 204 -2.88 -23.54 -11.01
CA GLU A 204 -3.03 -23.63 -12.45
C GLU A 204 -2.42 -24.97 -12.85
N THR A 205 -3.27 -26.00 -12.81
CA THR A 205 -3.00 -27.26 -13.46
C THR A 205 -3.00 -26.94 -14.94
N VAL A 206 -1.80 -26.86 -15.51
CA VAL A 206 -1.60 -26.84 -16.95
C VAL A 206 -2.29 -28.08 -17.51
N GLN A 207 -3.40 -27.89 -18.23
CA GLN A 207 -3.99 -28.86 -19.15
C GLN A 207 -3.79 -28.35 -20.57
#